data_AF-A0A4R8K0C2-F1
#
_entry.id   AF-A0A4R8K0C2-F1
#
_cell.length_a   1.000
_cell.length_b   1.000
_cell.length_c   1.000
_cell.angle_alpha   90.00
_cell.angle_beta   90.00
_cell.angle_gamma   90.00
#
_symmetry.space_group_name_H-M   'P 1'
#
loop_
_entity.id
_entity.type
_entity.pdbx_description
1 polymer ?
#
loop_
_entity_poly.entity_id
_entity_poly.type
_entity_poly.pdbx_seq_one_letter_code
_entity_poly.pdbx_strand_id
1 'polypeptide(L)'
;MKRQTSGHVKNHRWVGITKIRVEHDEAHQVPSVSSADVEDLRRRLSVMTHRLQEITTMTIKMGMFGTEIRGNKKYDDLNREYDRLVNDSQSVRGQLAALNDA
;
A
#
# COMPACT_ATOMS: atom_id res chain seq x y z
N MET A 1 -15.65 -17.42 75.79
CA MET A 1 -16.26 -16.46 74.84
C MET A 1 -15.17 -15.45 74.43
N LYS A 2 -14.75 -15.45 73.15
CA LYS A 2 -14.92 -14.39 72.10
C LYS A 2 -14.15 -13.08 72.40
N ARG A 3 -13.45 -12.38 71.49
CA ARG A 3 -13.12 -12.52 70.05
C ARG A 3 -12.09 -11.42 69.65
N GLN A 4 -11.36 -11.66 68.56
CA GLN A 4 -10.56 -10.72 67.74
C GLN A 4 -11.37 -9.52 67.20
N THR A 5 -10.73 -8.43 66.73
CA THR A 5 -10.47 -8.17 65.28
C THR A 5 -9.70 -6.88 64.99
N SER A 6 -8.79 -7.02 64.01
CA SER A 6 -8.03 -6.03 63.22
C SER A 6 -8.92 -5.24 62.25
N GLY A 7 -8.44 -4.09 61.73
CA GLY A 7 -8.98 -3.52 60.49
C GLY A 7 -8.49 -2.12 60.13
N HIS A 8 -7.55 -2.03 59.19
CA HIS A 8 -7.08 -0.82 58.49
C HIS A 8 -8.16 -0.29 57.54
N VAL A 9 -8.28 1.04 57.44
CA VAL A 9 -9.39 1.76 56.78
C VAL A 9 -9.34 1.63 55.26
N LYS A 10 -10.47 1.25 54.66
CA LYS A 10 -10.70 1.08 53.22
C LYS A 10 -11.24 2.37 52.61
N ASN A 11 -10.68 2.79 51.47
CA ASN A 11 -11.31 3.78 50.60
C ASN A 11 -12.23 3.02 49.62
N HIS A 12 -13.50 3.41 49.56
CA HIS A 12 -14.57 2.77 48.77
C HIS A 12 -14.49 3.24 47.30
N ARG A 13 -14.91 2.46 46.28
CA ARG A 13 -16.31 2.46 45.83
C ARG A 13 -16.60 1.46 44.68
N TRP A 14 -17.50 0.52 45.01
CA TRP A 14 -18.60 -0.16 44.28
C TRP A 14 -18.33 -0.88 42.93
N VAL A 15 -18.34 -2.23 42.89
CA VAL A 15 -19.43 -3.25 42.92
C VAL A 15 -19.95 -3.58 41.52
N GLY A 16 -19.87 -4.87 41.16
CA GLY A 16 -20.65 -5.41 40.04
C GLY A 16 -19.94 -6.50 39.24
N ILE A 17 -19.71 -7.66 39.87
CA ILE A 17 -19.84 -9.01 39.30
C ILE A 17 -19.41 -9.15 37.82
N THR A 18 -18.10 -9.25 37.57
CA THR A 18 -17.43 -10.34 36.82
C THR A 18 -15.97 -9.95 36.70
N LYS A 19 -15.09 -10.82 37.18
CA LYS A 19 -13.64 -10.63 37.12
C LYS A 19 -13.17 -10.89 35.68
N ILE A 20 -13.35 -9.93 34.79
CA ILE A 20 -12.69 -9.97 33.48
C ILE A 20 -11.36 -9.28 33.67
N ARG A 21 -10.32 -10.10 33.84
CA ARG A 21 -8.95 -9.66 33.63
C ARG A 21 -8.85 -9.35 32.14
N VAL A 22 -9.13 -8.11 31.74
CA VAL A 22 -8.77 -7.64 30.40
C VAL A 22 -7.26 -7.38 30.49
N GLU A 23 -6.49 -8.45 30.37
CA GLU A 23 -5.17 -8.30 29.76
C GLU A 23 -5.49 -7.83 28.35
N HIS A 24 -5.33 -6.52 28.10
CA HIS A 24 -5.39 -6.00 26.74
C HIS A 24 -4.06 -6.40 26.10
N ASP A 25 -3.99 -7.70 25.83
CA ASP A 25 -2.97 -8.32 25.04
C ASP A 25 -3.05 -7.74 23.63
N GLU A 26 -1.87 -7.60 23.06
CA GLU A 26 -1.63 -7.50 21.62
C GLU A 26 -2.25 -6.29 20.93
N ALA A 27 -1.39 -5.30 20.73
CA ALA A 27 -1.27 -4.55 19.50
C ALA A 27 -1.79 -5.34 18.28
N HIS A 28 -3.10 -5.30 18.05
CA HIS A 28 -3.68 -5.51 16.75
C HIS A 28 -3.29 -4.28 15.94
N GLN A 29 -2.04 -4.26 15.45
CA GLN A 29 -1.75 -3.62 14.19
C GLN A 29 -2.65 -4.33 13.17
N VAL A 30 -3.87 -3.82 13.03
CA VAL A 30 -4.51 -3.83 11.72
C VAL A 30 -3.40 -3.30 10.80
N PRO A 31 -2.99 -4.01 9.74
CA PRO A 31 -2.07 -3.46 8.77
C PRO A 31 -2.83 -2.37 8.04
N SER A 32 -2.99 -1.21 8.69
CA SER A 32 -3.53 -0.02 8.08
C SER A 32 -2.53 0.32 7.00
N VAL A 33 -2.94 0.15 5.76
CA VAL A 33 -2.20 0.68 4.62
C VAL A 33 -1.81 2.11 4.99
N SER A 34 -0.51 2.39 5.04
CA SER A 34 -0.08 3.74 5.33
C SER A 34 -0.52 4.62 4.16
N SER A 35 -1.11 5.78 4.45
CA SER A 35 -1.36 6.79 3.43
C SER A 35 -0.10 7.09 2.59
N ALA A 36 1.08 6.93 3.20
CA ALA A 36 2.36 7.03 2.50
C ALA A 36 2.58 5.94 1.43
N ASP A 37 2.13 4.71 1.68
CA ASP A 37 2.27 3.60 0.73
C ASP A 37 1.35 3.79 -0.48
N VAL A 38 0.11 4.25 -0.24
CA VAL A 38 -0.84 4.63 -1.31
C VAL A 38 -0.27 5.75 -2.16
N GLU A 39 0.31 6.78 -1.53
CA GLU A 39 0.88 7.93 -2.24
C GLU A 39 2.14 7.55 -3.03
N ASP A 40 3.00 6.68 -2.50
CA ASP A 40 4.15 6.15 -3.24
C ASP A 40 3.71 5.36 -4.49
N LEU A 41 2.71 4.48 -4.36
CA LEU A 41 2.17 3.72 -5.49
C LEU A 41 1.54 4.64 -6.55
N ARG A 42 0.80 5.68 -6.13
CA ARG A 42 0.26 6.71 -7.03
C ARG A 42 1.37 7.46 -7.76
N ARG A 43 2.44 7.85 -7.06
CA ARG A 43 3.61 8.50 -7.65
C ARG A 43 4.28 7.59 -8.68
N ARG A 44 4.50 6.33 -8.34
CA ARG A 44 5.07 5.32 -9.25
C ARG A 44 4.22 5.16 -10.51
N LEU A 45 2.90 5.07 -10.37
CA LEU A 45 1.97 5.02 -11.52
C LEU A 45 2.06 6.27 -12.39
N SER A 46 2.14 7.45 -11.79
CA SER A 46 2.28 8.71 -12.52
C SER A 46 3.56 8.73 -13.37
N VAL A 47 4.69 8.33 -12.79
CA VAL A 47 5.98 8.24 -13.48
C VAL A 47 5.91 7.23 -14.64
N MET A 48 5.39 6.03 -14.41
CA MET A 48 5.24 5.02 -15.47
C MET A 48 4.32 5.50 -16.60
N THR A 49 3.23 6.17 -16.25
CA THR A 49 2.27 6.71 -17.23
C THR A 49 2.91 7.78 -18.10
N HIS A 50 3.68 8.70 -17.51
CA HIS A 50 4.41 9.71 -18.26
C HIS A 50 5.40 9.06 -19.22
N ARG A 51 6.16 8.06 -18.76
CA ARG A 51 7.13 7.35 -19.60
C ARG A 51 6.48 6.62 -20.77
N LEU A 52 5.32 5.98 -20.56
CA LEU A 52 4.55 5.35 -21.64
C LEU A 52 4.10 6.37 -22.71
N GLN A 53 3.71 7.58 -22.30
CA GLN A 53 3.38 8.67 -23.24
C GLN A 53 4.60 9.13 -24.04
N GLU A 54 5.76 9.23 -23.41
CA GLU A 54 7.02 9.55 -24.10
C GLU A 54 7.36 8.49 -25.15
N ILE A 55 7.32 7.20 -24.79
CA ILE A 55 7.62 6.09 -25.71
C ILE A 55 6.66 6.10 -26.90
N THR A 56 5.37 6.33 -26.66
CA THR A 56 4.35 6.43 -27.71
C THR A 56 4.66 7.60 -28.65
N THR A 57 5.01 8.76 -28.09
CA THR A 57 5.38 9.95 -28.87
C THR A 57 6.63 9.72 -29.72
N MET A 58 7.65 9.09 -29.14
CA MET A 58 8.89 8.75 -29.85
C MET A 58 8.63 7.76 -30.99
N THR A 59 7.79 6.75 -30.74
CA THR A 59 7.37 5.76 -31.73
C THR A 59 6.67 6.42 -32.92
N ILE A 60 5.72 7.33 -32.67
CA ILE A 60 5.03 8.09 -33.72
C ILE A 60 6.03 8.93 -34.52
N LYS A 61 6.94 9.66 -33.84
CA LYS A 61 7.98 10.45 -34.49
C LYS A 61 8.87 9.59 -35.39
N MET A 62 9.30 8.42 -34.93
CA MET A 62 10.13 7.49 -35.73
C MET A 62 9.41 7.06 -37.01
N GLY A 63 8.11 6.76 -36.94
CA GLY A 63 7.29 6.46 -38.11
C GLY A 63 7.12 7.64 -39.06
N MET A 64 6.92 8.86 -38.53
CA MET A 64 6.77 10.07 -39.34
C MET A 64 8.04 10.44 -40.12
N PHE A 65 9.23 10.21 -39.53
CA PHE A 65 10.50 10.50 -40.20
C PHE A 65 10.94 9.43 -41.20
N GLY A 66 10.07 8.46 -41.53
CA GLY A 66 10.39 7.39 -42.47
C GLY A 66 11.48 6.45 -41.96
N THR A 67 11.68 6.40 -40.65
CA THR A 67 12.62 5.45 -40.06
C THR A 67 12.05 4.07 -40.30
N GLU A 68 12.81 3.19 -40.97
CA GLU A 68 12.40 1.79 -41.07
C GLU A 68 12.30 1.23 -39.65
N ILE A 69 11.07 0.95 -39.22
CA ILE A 69 10.76 0.50 -37.85
C ILE A 69 11.22 -0.95 -37.66
N ARG A 70 11.10 -1.76 -38.70
CA ARG A 70 11.37 -3.19 -38.67
C ARG A 70 12.88 -3.45 -38.57
N GLY A 71 13.30 -4.17 -37.54
CA GLY A 71 14.72 -4.44 -37.28
C GLY A 71 15.49 -3.24 -36.72
N ASN A 72 14.80 -2.14 -36.41
CA ASN A 72 15.42 -1.01 -35.73
C ASN A 72 15.56 -1.32 -34.25
N LYS A 73 16.79 -1.57 -33.82
CA LYS A 73 17.12 -1.86 -32.43
C LYS A 73 16.54 -0.84 -31.44
N LYS A 74 16.51 0.45 -31.80
CA LYS A 74 15.96 1.50 -30.92
C LYS A 74 14.45 1.35 -30.76
N TYR A 75 13.74 0.96 -31.82
CA TYR A 75 12.32 0.67 -31.75
C TYR A 75 12.06 -0.59 -30.92
N ASP A 76 12.82 -1.67 -31.15
CA ASP A 76 12.69 -2.91 -30.40
C ASP A 76 12.95 -2.70 -28.89
N ASP A 77 13.96 -1.90 -28.55
CA ASP A 77 14.29 -1.53 -27.18
C ASP A 77 13.15 -0.70 -26.54
N LEU A 78 12.59 0.27 -27.27
CA LEU A 78 11.42 1.06 -26.81
C LEU A 78 10.17 0.20 -26.64
N ASN A 79 9.93 -0.75 -27.54
CA ASN A 79 8.79 -1.65 -27.46
C ASN A 79 8.90 -2.59 -26.24
N ARG A 80 10.11 -3.12 -25.98
CA ARG A 80 10.37 -3.91 -24.76
C ARG A 80 10.20 -3.08 -23.49
N GLU A 81 10.61 -1.82 -23.50
CA GLU A 81 10.40 -0.91 -22.36
C GLU A 81 8.90 -0.64 -22.15
N TYR A 82 8.15 -0.42 -23.23
CA TYR A 82 6.69 -0.25 -23.20
C TYR A 82 6.00 -1.46 -22.55
N ASP A 83 6.30 -2.67 -23.04
CA ASP A 83 5.68 -3.91 -22.52
C ASP A 83 5.95 -4.11 -21.03
N ARG A 84 7.19 -3.82 -20.58
CA ARG A 84 7.56 -3.88 -19.16
C ARG A 84 6.77 -2.87 -18.33
N LEU A 85 6.71 -1.61 -18.77
CA LEU A 85 6.00 -0.56 -18.04
C LEU A 85 4.49 -0.78 -17.99
N VAL A 86 3.90 -1.38 -19.02
CA VAL A 86 2.48 -1.79 -19.01
C VAL A 86 2.25 -2.84 -17.93
N ASN A 87 3.09 -3.88 -17.87
CA ASN A 87 2.98 -4.93 -16.86
C ASN A 87 3.19 -4.38 -15.44
N ASP A 88 4.21 -3.55 -15.25
CA ASP A 88 4.50 -2.94 -13.95
C ASP A 88 3.37 -2.01 -13.51
N SER A 89 2.80 -1.22 -14.41
CA SER A 89 1.65 -0.36 -14.15
C SER A 89 0.41 -1.17 -13.75
N GLN A 90 0.13 -2.28 -14.43
CA GLN A 90 -0.95 -3.19 -14.05
C GLN A 90 -0.74 -3.78 -12.65
N SER A 91 0.49 -4.21 -12.33
CA SER A 91 0.83 -4.71 -11.00
C SER A 91 0.63 -3.66 -9.91
N VAL A 92 1.11 -2.42 -10.13
CA VAL A 92 0.94 -1.33 -9.15
C VAL A 92 -0.54 -0.93 -9.02
N ARG A 93 -1.33 -0.94 -10.10
CA ARG A 93 -2.79 -0.75 -10.04
C ARG A 93 -3.47 -1.84 -9.23
N GLY A 94 -3.05 -3.09 -9.37
CA GLY A 94 -3.56 -4.21 -8.58
C GLY A 94 -3.25 -4.05 -7.09
N GLN A 95 -2.04 -3.63 -6.74
CA GLN A 95 -1.67 -3.28 -5.37
C GLN A 95 -2.54 -2.15 -4.84
N LEU A 96 -2.70 -1.06 -5.59
CA LEU A 96 -3.51 0.08 -5.18
C LEU A 96 -4.99 -0.29 -4.96
N ALA A 97 -5.55 -1.17 -5.80
CA ALA A 97 -6.91 -1.67 -5.64
C ALA A 97 -7.06 -2.48 -4.34
N ALA A 98 -6.16 -3.44 -4.11
CA ALA A 98 -6.15 -4.26 -2.89
C ALA A 98 -6.03 -3.42 -1.61
N LEU A 99 -5.33 -2.28 -1.68
CA LEU A 99 -5.17 -1.36 -0.55
C LEU A 99 -6.37 -0.42 -0.35
N ASN A 100 -7.17 -0.13 -1.38
CA ASN A 100 -8.39 0.66 -1.23
C ASN A 100 -9.59 -0.19 -0.77
N ASP A 101 -9.54 -1.51 -0.98
CA ASP A 101 -10.57 -2.47 -0.56
C ASP A 101 -10.34 -3.04 0.85
N ALA A 102 -9.23 -2.68 1.51
CA ALA A 102 -8.83 -3.09 2.87
C ALA A 102 -9.21 -2.05 3.93
#